data_AF-A0A549T5P9-F1
#
_entry.id   AF-A0A549T5P9-F1
#
_cell.length_a   1.000
_cell.length_b   1.000
_cell.length_c   1.000
_cell.angle_alpha   90.00
_cell.angle_beta   90.00
_cell.angle_gamma   90.00
#
_symmetry.space_group_name_H-M   'P 1'
#
loop_
_entity.id
_entity.type
_entity.pdbx_description
1 polymer ?
#
loop_
_entity_poly.entity_id
_entity_poly.type
_entity_poly.pdbx_seq_one_letter_code
_entity_poly.pdbx_strand_id
1 'polypeptide(L)'
;MQFLHGRMTIVCECKRTFANEGNDRAAIRFGGQLTAYQLSSVTFSALLILDLFDRRGSSEHLRNRASVEFVMHEGTEYALAIFRLQGRRKSPSKLKV
;
A
#
# COMPACT_ATOMS: atom_id res chain seq x y z
N MET A 1 -15.82 -3.69 24.15
CA MET A 1 -14.62 -3.12 23.52
C MET A 1 -14.49 -1.68 23.97
N GLN A 2 -13.38 -1.32 24.60
CA GLN A 2 -13.09 0.06 25.02
C GLN A 2 -12.25 0.71 23.92
N PHE A 3 -12.74 1.80 23.32
CA PHE A 3 -11.95 2.56 22.37
C PHE A 3 -10.80 3.25 23.13
N LEU A 4 -9.57 2.78 22.91
CA LEU A 4 -8.37 3.45 23.41
C LEU A 4 -8.21 4.79 22.67
N HIS A 5 -8.53 5.88 23.35
CA HIS A 5 -8.40 7.24 22.83
C HIS A 5 -6.95 7.73 22.98
N GLY A 6 -6.03 7.10 22.25
CA GLY A 6 -4.66 7.60 22.07
C GLY A 6 -4.57 8.35 20.74
N ARG A 7 -3.90 9.52 20.71
CA ARG A 7 -3.54 10.17 19.44
C ARG A 7 -2.56 9.26 18.70
N MET A 8 -3.05 8.57 17.69
CA MET A 8 -2.22 7.78 16.78
C MET A 8 -1.86 8.64 15.57
N THR A 9 -0.56 8.88 15.39
CA THR A 9 -0.03 9.52 14.18
C THR A 9 0.32 8.43 13.19
N ILE A 10 -0.34 8.45 12.02
CA ILE A 10 -0.04 7.55 10.90
C ILE A 10 0.68 8.36 9.83
N VAL A 11 1.82 7.86 9.36
CA VAL A 11 2.43 8.39 8.13
C VAL A 11 1.89 7.60 6.96
N CYS A 12 1.27 8.29 6.01
CA CYS A 12 0.85 7.68 4.76
C CYS A 12 1.70 8.19 3.60
N GLU A 13 2.36 7.27 2.91
CA GLU A 13 3.03 7.58 1.66
C GLU A 13 2.14 7.19 0.48
N CYS A 14 1.94 8.14 -0.43
CA CYS A 14 1.13 7.94 -1.62
C CYS A 14 2.04 7.74 -2.83
N LYS A 15 1.86 6.62 -3.54
CA LYS A 15 2.57 6.29 -4.78
C LYS A 15 1.60 6.00 -5.91
N ARG A 16 2.10 6.10 -7.13
CA ARG A 16 1.43 5.60 -8.32
C ARG A 16 2.35 4.62 -9.05
N THR A 17 1.80 3.58 -9.64
CA THR A 17 2.58 2.63 -10.43
C THR A 17 1.89 2.27 -11.73
N PHE A 18 2.69 2.14 -12.79
CA PHE A 18 2.25 1.63 -14.10
C PHE A 18 2.67 0.17 -14.31
N ALA A 19 3.36 -0.42 -13.32
CA ALA A 19 3.83 -1.79 -13.38
C ALA A 19 2.80 -2.75 -12.78
N ASN A 20 2.72 -3.96 -13.33
CA ASN A 20 2.00 -5.06 -12.70
C ASN A 20 2.85 -5.71 -11.60
N GLU A 21 3.14 -4.95 -10.55
CA GLU A 21 3.95 -5.43 -9.41
C GLU A 21 3.06 -5.83 -8.23
N GLY A 22 3.45 -6.88 -7.52
CA GLY A 22 2.82 -7.34 -6.28
C GLY A 22 3.12 -6.42 -5.08
N ASN A 23 2.51 -6.75 -3.93
CA ASN A 23 2.68 -5.95 -2.71
C ASN A 23 4.08 -6.12 -2.10
N ASP A 24 4.65 -7.32 -2.20
CA ASP A 24 6.05 -7.65 -1.87
C ASP A 24 7.05 -6.71 -2.56
N ARG A 25 6.93 -6.58 -3.89
CA ARG A 25 7.81 -5.72 -4.68
C ARG A 25 7.55 -4.25 -4.42
N ALA A 26 6.29 -3.86 -4.23
CA ALA A 26 5.94 -2.49 -3.88
C ALA A 26 6.48 -2.10 -2.49
N ALA A 27 6.46 -3.02 -1.52
CA ALA A 27 7.00 -2.83 -0.19
C ALA A 27 8.51 -2.61 -0.23
N ILE A 28 9.26 -3.41 -1.00
CA ILE A 28 10.71 -3.21 -1.18
C ILE A 28 10.99 -1.87 -1.87
N ARG A 29 10.23 -1.56 -2.93
CA ARG A 29 10.48 -0.39 -3.78
C ARG A 29 10.17 0.94 -3.08
N PHE A 30 9.11 0.98 -2.29
CA PHE A 30 8.61 2.22 -1.67
C PHE A 30 8.81 2.25 -0.15
N GLY A 31 8.97 1.08 0.49
CA GLY A 31 9.07 0.97 1.95
C GLY A 31 10.30 1.66 2.53
N GLY A 32 11.44 1.71 1.83
CA GLY A 32 12.61 2.43 2.33
C GLY A 32 12.38 3.94 2.51
N GLN A 33 11.56 4.57 1.66
CA GLN A 33 11.18 5.97 1.84
C GLN A 33 10.27 6.13 3.06
N LEU A 34 9.32 5.21 3.21
CA LEU A 34 8.38 5.18 4.34
C LEU A 34 9.09 4.96 5.68
N THR A 35 10.10 4.09 5.72
CA THR A 35 10.92 3.82 6.90
C THR A 35 11.75 5.02 7.31
N ALA A 36 12.29 5.80 6.37
CA ALA A 36 13.03 7.02 6.68
C ALA A 36 12.19 8.05 7.47
N TYR A 37 10.85 8.05 7.30
CA TYR A 37 9.94 8.90 8.08
C TYR A 37 9.64 8.38 9.49
N GLN A 38 9.89 7.10 9.78
CA GLN A 38 9.54 6.48 11.06
C GLN A 38 10.48 6.84 12.22
N LEU A 39 11.55 7.58 11.95
CA LEU A 39 12.54 8.01 12.95
C LEU A 39 11.99 8.93 14.06
N SER A 40 10.77 9.49 13.93
CA SER A 40 10.35 10.63 14.78
C SER A 40 9.28 10.38 15.85
N SER A 41 8.29 9.51 15.67
CA SER A 41 7.23 9.25 16.69
C SER A 41 6.07 8.39 16.15
N VAL A 42 6.31 7.61 15.10
CA VAL A 42 5.23 7.06 14.26
C VAL A 42 5.17 5.55 14.48
N THR A 43 4.08 5.09 15.10
CA THR A 43 3.87 3.68 15.43
C THR A 43 3.38 2.85 14.24
N PHE A 44 2.86 3.51 13.20
CA PHE A 44 2.23 2.82 12.07
C PHE A 44 2.38 3.62 10.78
N SER A 45 2.77 2.94 9.70
CA SER A 45 2.92 3.56 8.39
C SER A 45 2.08 2.85 7.34
N ALA A 46 1.47 3.62 6.46
CA ALA A 46 0.62 3.14 5.38
C ALA A 46 1.20 3.52 4.01
N LEU A 47 1.19 2.58 3.08
CA LEU A 47 1.54 2.82 1.68
C LEU A 47 0.28 2.75 0.83
N LEU A 48 -0.17 3.90 0.35
CA LEU A 48 -1.31 3.99 -0.56
C LEU A 48 -0.80 4.01 -2.01
N ILE A 49 -1.17 3.00 -2.80
CA ILE A 49 -0.71 2.86 -4.18
C ILE A 49 -1.87 3.01 -5.15
N LEU A 50 -1.74 3.95 -6.08
CA LEU A 50 -2.61 4.11 -7.23
C LEU A 50 -2.08 3.28 -8.42
N ASP A 51 -2.79 2.22 -8.75
CA ASP A 51 -2.50 1.35 -9.89
C ASP A 51 -3.02 1.97 -11.19
N LEU A 52 -2.09 2.36 -12.05
CA LEU A 52 -2.33 2.85 -13.41
C LEU A 52 -2.09 1.77 -14.48
N PHE A 53 -1.69 0.57 -14.06
CA PHE A 53 -1.78 -0.65 -14.84
C PHE A 53 -3.16 -1.28 -14.67
N ASP A 54 -3.83 -1.68 -15.75
CA ASP A 54 -5.11 -2.39 -15.67
C ASP A 54 -4.91 -3.81 -15.15
N ARG A 55 -5.20 -4.02 -13.86
CA ARG A 55 -5.06 -5.31 -13.18
C ARG A 55 -6.08 -6.37 -13.61
N ARG A 56 -6.95 -6.10 -14.60
CA ARG A 56 -7.97 -7.01 -15.17
C ARG A 56 -8.78 -7.73 -14.09
N GLY A 57 -9.92 -7.17 -13.75
CA GLY A 57 -10.85 -7.78 -12.79
C GLY A 57 -12.01 -6.85 -12.51
N SER A 58 -13.10 -7.41 -11.98
CA SER A 58 -14.16 -6.59 -11.37
C SER A 58 -13.56 -5.76 -10.22
N SER A 59 -14.31 -4.80 -9.67
CA SER A 59 -13.94 -4.12 -8.43
C SER A 59 -13.77 -5.13 -7.30
N GLU A 60 -12.59 -5.76 -7.17
CA GLU A 60 -12.26 -6.48 -5.96
C GLU A 60 -12.33 -5.50 -4.80
N HIS A 61 -13.06 -5.87 -3.76
CA HIS A 61 -13.20 -5.04 -2.57
C HIS A 61 -11.82 -4.65 -2.05
N LEU A 62 -11.70 -3.43 -1.53
CA LEU A 62 -10.43 -2.91 -0.97
C LEU A 62 -9.84 -3.87 0.07
N ARG A 63 -10.68 -4.61 0.80
CA ARG A 63 -10.26 -5.66 1.75
C ARG A 63 -9.34 -6.72 1.13
N ASN A 64 -9.53 -7.05 -0.15
CA ASN A 64 -8.72 -8.02 -0.89
C ASN A 64 -7.45 -7.37 -1.48
N ARG A 65 -7.36 -6.03 -1.41
CA ARG A 65 -6.27 -5.19 -1.93
C ARG A 65 -5.54 -4.44 -0.82
N ALA A 66 -5.79 -4.85 0.41
CA ALA A 66 -5.10 -4.42 1.60
C ALA A 66 -4.26 -5.59 2.12
N SER A 67 -2.99 -5.37 2.39
CA SER A 67 -2.13 -6.34 3.08
C SER A 67 -1.23 -5.62 4.07
N VAL A 68 -0.67 -6.37 5.01
CA VAL A 68 0.43 -5.91 5.84
C VAL A 68 1.67 -6.63 5.35
N GLU A 69 2.66 -5.87 4.90
CA GLU A 69 3.96 -6.40 4.48
C GLU A 69 5.01 -6.01 5.51
N PHE A 70 6.00 -6.89 5.71
CA PHE A 70 7.13 -6.64 6.61
C PHE A 70 8.38 -6.35 5.77
N VAL A 71 9.07 -5.26 6.09
CA VAL A 71 10.28 -4.83 5.38
C VAL A 71 11.41 -4.65 6.37
N MET A 72 12.56 -5.26 6.07
CA MET A 72 13.80 -5.05 6.82
C MET A 72 14.55 -3.83 6.29
N HIS A 73 14.88 -2.89 7.15
CA HIS A 73 15.72 -1.74 6.83
C HIS A 73 16.68 -1.46 7.99
N GLU A 74 17.98 -1.35 7.69
CA GLU A 74 19.05 -1.14 8.68
C GLU A 74 18.96 -2.06 9.91
N GLY A 75 18.55 -3.32 9.71
CA GLY A 75 18.44 -4.32 10.78
C GLY A 75 17.17 -4.25 11.62
N THR A 76 16.26 -3.31 11.34
CA THR A 76 14.94 -3.21 12.00
C THR A 76 13.84 -3.68 11.05
N GLU A 77 12.88 -4.45 11.58
CA GLU A 77 11.69 -4.87 10.84
C GLU A 77 10.58 -3.83 10.99
N TYR A 78 9.96 -3.46 9.87
CA TYR A 78 8.86 -2.51 9.82
C TYR A 78 7.62 -3.14 9.20
N ALA A 79 6.48 -2.98 9.86
CA ALA A 79 5.18 -3.37 9.32
C ALA A 79 4.57 -2.22 8.52
N LEU A 80 4.22 -2.49 7.25
CA LEU A 80 3.63 -1.53 6.34
C LEU A 80 2.23 -1.98 5.93
N ALA A 81 1.21 -1.17 6.24
CA ALA A 81 -0.12 -1.40 5.70
C ALA A 81 -0.19 -0.89 4.26
N ILE A 82 -0.32 -1.79 3.29
CA ILE A 82 -0.42 -1.44 1.88
C ILE A 82 -1.89 -1.42 1.47
N PHE A 83 -2.33 -0.32 0.86
CA PHE A 83 -3.67 -0.17 0.30
C PHE A 83 -3.55 0.14 -1.19
N ARG A 84 -4.27 -0.61 -2.04
CA ARG A 84 -4.21 -0.39 -3.50
C ARG A 84 -5.53 0.06 -4.09
N LEU A 85 -5.48 1.18 -4.82
CA LEU A 85 -6.58 1.75 -5.57
C LEU A 85 -6.33 1.58 -7.06
N GLN A 86 -7.35 1.14 -7.79
CA GLN A 86 -7.26 0.98 -9.25
C GLN A 86 -7.63 2.30 -9.93
N GLY A 87 -6.63 3.02 -10.46
CA GLY A 87 -6.84 4.29 -11.16
C GLY A 87 -7.12 4.13 -12.65
N ARG A 88 -6.57 3.09 -13.31
CA ARG A 88 -6.80 2.85 -14.75
C ARG A 88 -7.56 1.56 -14.98
N ARG A 89 -8.84 1.66 -15.31
CA ARG A 89 -9.62 0.51 -15.78
C ARG A 89 -9.80 0.58 -17.28
N LYS A 90 -9.57 -0.52 -17.98
CA LYS A 90 -10.18 -0.65 -19.30
C LYS A 90 -11.69 -0.73 -19.11
N SER A 91 -12.44 -0.05 -19.99
CA SER A 91 -13.87 -0.23 -20.06
C SER A 91 -14.16 -1.72 -20.31
N PRO A 92 -15.27 -2.29 -19.80
CA PRO A 92 -15.63 -3.68 -20.06
C PRO A 92 -15.61 -4.03 -21.56
N SER A 93 -15.99 -3.09 -22.42
CA SER A 93 -15.93 -3.21 -23.89
C SER A 93 -14.53 -3.43 -24.48
N LYS A 94 -13.46 -3.17 -23.72
CA LYS A 94 -12.05 -3.33 -24.12
C LYS A 94 -11.38 -4.56 -23.48
N LEU A 95 -12.09 -5.29 -22.62
CA LEU A 95 -11.66 -6.59 -22.10
C LEU A 95 -12.12 -7.65 -23.11
N LYS A 96 -11.29 -7.96 -24.11
CA LYS A 96 -11.53 -9.14 -24.96
C LYS A 96 -11.38 -10.38 -24.07
N VAL A 97 -12.46 -11.16 -23.99
CA VAL A 97 -12.51 -12.50 -23.38
C VAL A 97 -11.62 -13.44 -24.18
#